data_AF-A0A1S2MEV2-F1
#
_entry.id   AF-A0A1S2MEV2-F1
#
_cell.length_a   1.000
_cell.length_b   1.000
_cell.length_c   1.000
_cell.angle_alpha   90.00
_cell.angle_beta   90.00
_cell.angle_gamma   90.00
#
_symmetry.space_group_name_H-M   'P 1'
#
loop_
_entity.id
_entity.type
_entity.pdbx_description
1 polymer ?
#
loop_
_entity_poly.entity_id
_entity_poly.type
_entity_poly.pdbx_seq_one_letter_code
_entity_poly.pdbx_strand_id
1 'polypeptide(L)'
;MQQQDIHNFLERYFTANESPILENSDGYLHVQLSIDLDKILMNRPFYWHYLEKTGGTPNPMEMALITDPEKCSEDKKGEQVHFGSPRLHQIFQSVQQLGSYIRLFENIPTEERVNSTALHPWLCLNTKISYQCDRKKDILFSLGLNLITGEVKDQFHNSLLSKSLTPKIPDFCFTLSPLITINSGLGRLENVVRTIILGDNHQWAEDAHSRWKQDLRLLETFYEDLNEKPESYYLEIEALKDQYEPKINVNIINGGVFYLSEFHNYQNRAISN
;
A
#
# COMPACT_ATOMS: atom_id res chain seq x y z
N MET A 1 -11.01 -5.76 -10.94
CA MET A 1 -10.63 -6.95 -10.14
C MET A 1 -11.70 -8.00 -10.37
N GLN A 2 -11.34 -9.21 -10.78
CA GLN A 2 -12.33 -10.27 -11.05
C GLN A 2 -12.85 -10.83 -9.72
N GLN A 3 -14.04 -11.45 -9.70
CA GLN A 3 -14.61 -12.02 -8.47
C GLN A 3 -13.70 -13.10 -7.85
N GLN A 4 -13.01 -13.90 -8.67
CA GLN A 4 -12.04 -14.87 -8.19
C GLN A 4 -10.86 -14.20 -7.46
N ASP A 5 -10.39 -13.04 -7.94
CA ASP A 5 -9.33 -12.29 -7.28
C ASP A 5 -9.78 -11.78 -5.90
N ILE A 6 -11.05 -11.36 -5.79
CA ILE A 6 -11.64 -10.94 -4.51
C ILE A 6 -11.67 -12.12 -3.54
N HIS A 7 -12.12 -13.28 -3.99
CA HIS A 7 -12.20 -14.47 -3.16
C HIS A 7 -10.82 -14.88 -2.62
N ASN A 8 -9.84 -15.04 -3.52
CA ASN A 8 -8.46 -15.40 -3.16
C ASN A 8 -7.81 -14.34 -2.24
N PHE A 9 -8.12 -13.06 -2.45
CA PHE A 9 -7.65 -11.98 -1.60
C PHE A 9 -8.21 -12.09 -0.18
N LEU A 10 -9.52 -12.33 -0.03
CA LEU A 10 -10.18 -12.44 1.27
C LEU A 10 -9.67 -13.64 2.06
N GLU A 11 -9.54 -14.80 1.42
CA GLU A 11 -8.96 -16.00 2.03
C GLU A 11 -7.56 -15.74 2.60
N ARG A 12 -6.68 -15.11 1.79
CA ARG A 12 -5.34 -14.73 2.22
C ARG A 12 -5.36 -13.73 3.36
N TYR A 13 -6.25 -12.75 3.31
CA TYR A 13 -6.39 -11.73 4.34
C TYR A 13 -6.78 -12.34 5.69
N PHE A 14 -7.81 -13.18 5.75
CA PHE A 14 -8.24 -13.79 7.01
C PHE A 14 -7.21 -14.77 7.55
N THR A 15 -6.62 -15.59 6.69
CA THR A 15 -5.55 -16.52 7.08
C THR A 15 -4.33 -15.80 7.66
N ALA A 16 -3.91 -14.69 7.05
CA ALA A 16 -2.77 -13.90 7.51
C ALA A 16 -3.02 -13.18 8.85
N ASN A 17 -4.28 -12.98 9.22
CA ASN A 17 -4.70 -12.30 10.46
C ASN A 17 -5.28 -13.29 11.49
N GLU A 18 -4.83 -14.55 11.43
CA GLU A 18 -5.16 -15.60 12.40
C GLU A 18 -6.67 -15.82 12.58
N SER A 19 -7.45 -15.58 11.51
CA SER A 19 -8.89 -15.79 11.47
C SER A 19 -9.18 -17.08 10.70
N PRO A 20 -9.45 -18.21 11.38
CA PRO A 20 -9.61 -19.49 10.72
C PRO A 20 -10.86 -19.50 9.84
N ILE A 21 -10.71 -20.09 8.67
CA ILE A 21 -11.80 -20.25 7.70
C ILE A 21 -12.61 -21.48 8.12
N LEU A 22 -13.88 -21.26 8.46
CA LEU A 22 -14.82 -22.30 8.87
C LEU A 22 -15.41 -23.02 7.65
N GLU A 23 -15.66 -22.28 6.58
CA GLU A 23 -16.17 -22.83 5.32
C GLU A 23 -15.59 -22.04 4.14
N ASN A 24 -15.04 -22.75 3.17
CA ASN A 24 -14.59 -22.19 1.90
C ASN A 24 -15.28 -22.95 0.76
N SER A 25 -16.06 -22.24 -0.05
CA SER A 25 -16.76 -22.80 -1.21
C SER A 25 -16.80 -21.77 -2.34
N ASP A 26 -16.99 -22.22 -3.58
CA ASP A 26 -17.05 -21.33 -4.74
C ASP A 26 -18.12 -20.24 -4.54
N GLY A 27 -17.67 -18.99 -4.42
CA GLY A 27 -18.55 -17.85 -4.21
C GLY A 27 -18.93 -17.57 -2.76
N TYR A 28 -18.46 -18.34 -1.76
CA TYR A 28 -18.81 -18.14 -0.35
C TYR A 28 -17.65 -18.45 0.61
N LEU A 29 -17.43 -17.55 1.56
CA LEU A 29 -16.39 -17.65 2.59
C LEU A 29 -16.99 -17.40 3.97
N HIS A 30 -16.81 -18.33 4.89
CA HIS A 30 -17.23 -18.21 6.29
C HIS A 30 -15.99 -18.28 7.20
N VAL A 31 -15.79 -17.25 8.03
CA VAL A 31 -14.59 -17.11 8.85
C VAL A 31 -14.93 -16.79 10.30
N GLN A 32 -14.16 -17.37 11.22
CA GLN A 32 -14.14 -16.94 12.61
C GLN A 32 -13.13 -15.80 12.73
N LEU A 33 -13.57 -14.61 13.15
CA LEU A 33 -12.65 -13.48 13.28
C LEU A 33 -11.72 -13.68 14.48
N SER A 34 -10.49 -13.16 14.35
CA SER A 34 -9.62 -12.92 15.50
C SER A 34 -10.09 -11.72 16.31
N ILE A 35 -9.58 -11.56 17.53
CA ILE A 35 -9.91 -10.43 18.41
C ILE A 35 -9.64 -9.09 17.71
N ASP A 36 -8.49 -8.99 17.05
CA ASP A 36 -8.06 -7.76 16.39
C ASP A 36 -8.91 -7.44 15.16
N LEU A 37 -9.19 -8.43 14.32
CA LEU A 37 -10.05 -8.21 13.15
C LEU A 37 -11.49 -7.88 13.54
N ASP A 38 -12.00 -8.50 14.58
CA ASP A 38 -13.34 -8.20 15.06
C ASP A 38 -13.46 -6.75 15.56
N LYS A 39 -12.45 -6.24 16.29
CA LYS A 39 -12.38 -4.83 16.69
C LYS A 39 -12.39 -3.88 15.50
N ILE A 40 -11.67 -4.23 14.42
CA ILE A 40 -11.54 -3.38 13.22
C ILE A 40 -12.79 -3.46 12.34
N LEU A 41 -13.39 -4.64 12.19
CA LEU A 41 -14.44 -4.91 11.20
C LEU A 41 -15.86 -4.81 11.76
N MET A 42 -16.08 -5.17 13.04
CA MET A 42 -17.43 -5.40 13.58
C MET A 42 -18.06 -4.22 14.31
N ASN A 43 -17.44 -3.04 14.28
CA ASN A 43 -17.95 -1.78 14.83
C ASN A 43 -18.68 -1.95 16.20
N ARG A 44 -18.10 -2.75 17.09
CA ARG A 44 -18.64 -3.05 18.43
C ARG A 44 -17.71 -2.57 19.56
N PRO A 45 -17.33 -1.28 19.59
CA PRO A 45 -16.36 -0.76 20.56
C PRO A 45 -16.82 -0.91 22.01
N PHE A 46 -18.13 -0.80 22.28
CA PHE A 46 -18.68 -0.92 23.64
C PHE A 46 -18.57 -2.34 24.20
N TYR A 47 -18.71 -3.38 23.36
CA TYR A 47 -18.54 -4.77 23.77
C TYR A 47 -17.11 -5.00 24.26
N TRP A 48 -16.13 -4.58 23.46
CA TRP A 48 -14.71 -4.73 23.80
C TRP A 48 -14.31 -3.91 25.03
N HIS A 49 -14.76 -2.65 25.12
CA HIS A 49 -14.49 -1.81 26.28
C HIS A 49 -15.04 -2.38 27.58
N TYR A 50 -16.24 -2.95 27.54
CA TYR A 50 -16.83 -3.61 28.70
C TYR A 50 -16.07 -4.89 29.07
N LEU A 51 -15.73 -5.72 28.09
CA LEU A 51 -15.04 -6.99 28.29
C LEU A 51 -13.63 -6.80 28.86
N GLU A 52 -12.88 -5.80 28.37
CA GLU A 52 -11.56 -5.43 28.88
C GLU A 52 -11.61 -4.92 30.32
N LYS A 53 -12.67 -4.19 30.69
CA LYS A 53 -12.87 -3.71 32.06
C LYS A 53 -13.27 -4.79 33.05
N THR A 54 -14.01 -5.79 32.57
CA THR A 54 -14.57 -6.85 33.42
C THR A 54 -13.69 -8.11 33.47
N GLY A 55 -12.64 -8.18 32.64
CA GLY A 55 -11.78 -9.37 32.54
C GLY A 55 -12.50 -10.57 31.95
N GLY A 56 -13.55 -10.37 31.15
CA GLY A 56 -14.32 -11.43 30.52
C GLY A 56 -13.51 -12.19 29.45
N THR A 57 -13.97 -13.38 29.07
CA THR A 57 -13.37 -14.16 27.98
C THR A 57 -13.79 -13.60 26.62
N PRO A 58 -12.85 -13.23 25.73
CA PRO A 58 -13.16 -12.73 24.39
C PRO A 58 -14.03 -13.72 23.59
N ASN A 59 -15.06 -13.21 22.91
CA ASN A 59 -15.86 -13.97 21.94
C ASN A 59 -15.99 -13.17 20.63
N PRO A 60 -15.00 -13.28 19.71
CA PRO A 60 -15.05 -12.68 18.38
C PRO A 60 -16.21 -13.22 17.55
N MET A 61 -16.77 -12.39 16.67
CA MET A 61 -17.87 -12.80 15.78
C MET A 61 -17.39 -13.66 14.60
N GLU A 62 -18.30 -14.46 14.06
CA GLU A 62 -18.14 -15.10 12.75
C GLU A 62 -18.64 -14.14 11.65
N MET A 63 -18.03 -14.25 10.47
CA MET A 63 -18.37 -13.44 9.29
C MET A 63 -18.55 -14.33 8.07
N ALA A 64 -19.73 -14.23 7.44
CA ALA A 64 -20.06 -14.92 6.20
C ALA A 64 -20.10 -13.93 5.03
N LEU A 65 -19.30 -14.18 3.99
CA LEU A 65 -19.12 -13.32 2.83
C LEU A 65 -19.48 -14.08 1.55
N ILE A 66 -20.33 -13.48 0.72
CA ILE A 66 -20.71 -14.00 -0.60
C ILE A 66 -19.92 -13.23 -1.66
N THR A 67 -18.96 -13.90 -2.29
CA THR A 67 -18.05 -13.32 -3.30
C THR A 67 -18.56 -13.50 -4.74
N ASP A 68 -19.40 -14.51 -4.97
CA ASP A 68 -20.06 -14.76 -6.26
C ASP A 68 -21.49 -15.27 -5.98
N PRO A 69 -22.52 -14.41 -6.12
CA PRO A 69 -23.90 -14.80 -5.88
C PRO A 69 -24.43 -15.88 -6.84
N GLU A 70 -23.88 -16.02 -8.05
CA GLU A 70 -24.37 -17.00 -9.03
C GLU A 70 -23.92 -18.43 -8.69
N LYS A 71 -22.80 -18.57 -7.99
CA LYS A 71 -22.26 -19.86 -7.55
C LYS A 71 -22.64 -20.23 -6.12
N CYS A 72 -23.09 -19.24 -5.34
CA CYS A 72 -23.54 -19.45 -3.98
C CYS A 72 -24.92 -20.10 -3.97
N SER A 73 -25.10 -21.18 -3.20
CA SER A 73 -26.41 -21.80 -2.97
C SER A 73 -27.35 -20.81 -2.27
N GLU A 74 -28.62 -20.73 -2.71
CA GLU A 74 -29.62 -19.77 -2.19
C GLU A 74 -29.84 -19.84 -0.67
N ASP A 75 -29.54 -20.97 -0.03
CA ASP A 75 -29.71 -21.18 1.42
C ASP A 75 -28.65 -20.47 2.28
N LYS A 76 -27.52 -20.05 1.68
CA LYS A 76 -26.41 -19.44 2.42
C LYS A 76 -26.66 -17.96 2.67
N LYS A 77 -26.66 -17.58 3.94
CA LYS A 77 -26.76 -16.17 4.37
C LYS A 77 -25.37 -15.59 4.54
N GLY A 78 -25.15 -14.39 4.00
CA GLY A 78 -23.89 -13.67 4.14
C GLY A 78 -23.96 -12.28 3.52
N GLU A 79 -22.94 -11.46 3.80
CA GLU A 79 -22.78 -10.15 3.19
C GLU A 79 -22.21 -10.29 1.78
N GLN A 80 -22.86 -9.70 0.78
CA GLN A 80 -22.33 -9.72 -0.59
C GLN A 80 -21.11 -8.80 -0.71
N VAL A 81 -20.00 -9.35 -1.22
CA VAL A 81 -18.74 -8.65 -1.39
C VAL A 81 -18.39 -8.60 -2.87
N HIS A 82 -18.38 -7.39 -3.40
CA HIS A 82 -17.90 -7.08 -4.74
C HIS A 82 -16.93 -5.90 -4.65
N PHE A 83 -16.28 -5.54 -5.76
CA PHE A 83 -15.24 -4.49 -5.76
C PHE A 83 -15.71 -3.15 -5.18
N GLY A 84 -17.00 -2.83 -5.34
CA GLY A 84 -17.63 -1.60 -4.85
C GLY A 84 -18.18 -1.68 -3.42
N SER A 85 -18.14 -2.84 -2.76
CA SER A 85 -18.83 -3.00 -1.47
C SER A 85 -18.09 -2.26 -0.35
N PRO A 86 -18.82 -1.65 0.61
CA PRO A 86 -18.20 -0.97 1.76
C PRO A 86 -17.30 -1.91 2.57
N ARG A 87 -17.70 -3.17 2.73
CA ARG A 87 -16.92 -4.20 3.44
C ARG A 87 -15.55 -4.43 2.81
N LEU A 88 -15.49 -4.57 1.49
CA LEU A 88 -14.20 -4.79 0.83
C LEU A 88 -13.28 -3.59 1.01
N HIS A 89 -13.82 -2.38 0.92
CA HIS A 89 -13.06 -1.15 1.18
C HIS A 89 -12.55 -1.07 2.63
N GLN A 90 -13.38 -1.44 3.61
CA GLN A 90 -12.96 -1.53 5.02
C GLN A 90 -11.83 -2.54 5.21
N ILE A 91 -11.89 -3.69 4.54
CA ILE A 91 -10.82 -4.70 4.57
C ILE A 91 -9.54 -4.16 3.91
N PHE A 92 -9.64 -3.47 2.77
CA PHE A 92 -8.47 -2.83 2.15
C PHE A 92 -7.81 -1.78 3.07
N GLN A 93 -8.60 -0.98 3.77
CA GLN A 93 -8.09 -0.03 4.75
C GLN A 93 -7.40 -0.72 5.92
N SER A 94 -7.99 -1.82 6.44
CA SER A 94 -7.38 -2.64 7.48
C SER A 94 -6.01 -3.19 7.04
N VAL A 95 -5.91 -3.71 5.80
CA VAL A 95 -4.63 -4.19 5.23
C VAL A 95 -3.59 -3.08 5.20
N GLN A 96 -3.96 -1.87 4.80
CA GLN A 96 -3.02 -0.74 4.75
C GLN A 96 -2.52 -0.34 6.15
N GLN A 97 -3.39 -0.42 7.16
CA GLN A 97 -3.02 -0.11 8.54
C GLN A 97 -2.09 -1.18 9.13
N LEU A 98 -2.49 -2.44 9.03
CA LEU A 98 -1.76 -3.59 9.60
C LEU A 98 -0.46 -3.89 8.86
N GLY A 99 -0.43 -3.68 7.55
CA GLY A 99 0.73 -3.94 6.67
C GLY A 99 1.61 -2.71 6.38
N SER A 100 1.47 -1.64 7.15
CA SER A 100 2.17 -0.37 6.89
C SER A 100 3.70 -0.47 7.04
N TYR A 101 4.18 -1.28 7.99
CA TYR A 101 5.60 -1.54 8.17
C TYR A 101 5.89 -2.99 8.56
N ILE A 102 7.04 -3.53 8.13
CA ILE A 102 7.50 -4.86 8.52
C ILE A 102 8.99 -4.90 8.81
N ARG A 103 9.41 -5.89 9.60
CA ARG A 103 10.82 -6.27 9.73
C ARG A 103 10.99 -7.74 9.36
N LEU A 104 11.83 -8.02 8.37
CA LEU A 104 12.09 -9.38 7.90
C LEU A 104 13.60 -9.65 7.77
N PHE A 105 13.95 -10.92 7.82
CA PHE A 105 15.31 -11.44 7.70
C PHE A 105 15.36 -12.43 6.54
N GLU A 106 16.43 -12.41 5.76
CA GLU A 106 16.63 -13.40 4.71
C GLU A 106 16.89 -14.77 5.31
N ASN A 107 16.03 -15.74 4.97
CA ASN A 107 16.18 -17.13 5.34
C ASN A 107 17.09 -17.85 4.36
N ILE A 108 18.25 -18.26 4.85
CA ILE A 108 19.28 -18.91 4.07
C ILE A 108 19.35 -20.37 4.54
N PRO A 109 19.13 -21.35 3.65
CA PRO A 109 19.13 -22.77 4.02
C PRO A 109 20.44 -23.19 4.69
N THR A 110 20.31 -23.86 5.84
CA THR A 110 21.45 -24.32 6.67
C THR A 110 22.34 -25.33 5.94
N GLU A 111 21.79 -26.08 4.99
CA GLU A 111 22.52 -27.10 4.20
C GLU A 111 23.65 -26.51 3.35
N GLU A 112 23.60 -25.21 3.05
CA GLU A 112 24.58 -24.53 2.21
C GLU A 112 25.80 -24.00 2.99
N ARG A 113 25.88 -24.10 4.35
CA ARG A 113 26.88 -23.32 5.10
C ARG A 113 27.56 -23.98 6.30
N VAL A 114 28.86 -23.68 6.42
CA VAL A 114 29.77 -24.02 7.54
C VAL A 114 29.94 -22.83 8.51
N ASN A 115 29.68 -21.59 8.06
CA ASN A 115 29.97 -20.36 8.82
C ASN A 115 28.74 -19.47 9.01
N SER A 116 28.79 -18.62 10.03
CA SER A 116 27.75 -17.63 10.32
C SER A 116 27.71 -16.52 9.26
N THR A 117 26.50 -16.08 8.90
CA THR A 117 26.28 -15.08 7.83
C THR A 117 25.84 -13.74 8.39
N ALA A 118 26.48 -12.67 7.92
CA ALA A 118 26.07 -11.30 8.21
C ALA A 118 24.86 -10.88 7.35
N LEU A 119 23.85 -10.30 8.01
CA LEU A 119 22.71 -9.69 7.35
C LEU A 119 22.78 -8.17 7.46
N HIS A 120 22.75 -7.49 6.31
CA HIS A 120 22.81 -6.05 6.17
C HIS A 120 21.41 -5.43 6.24
N PRO A 121 21.21 -4.37 7.03
CA PRO A 121 19.93 -3.69 7.14
C PRO A 121 19.63 -2.81 5.92
N TRP A 122 18.49 -3.06 5.27
CA TRP A 122 17.95 -2.27 4.18
C TRP A 122 16.60 -1.67 4.57
N LEU A 123 16.45 -0.37 4.40
CA LEU A 123 15.17 0.32 4.51
C LEU A 123 14.47 0.30 3.14
N CYS A 124 13.33 -0.36 3.06
CA CYS A 124 12.48 -0.37 1.87
C CYS A 124 11.36 0.66 2.04
N LEU A 125 11.05 1.36 0.96
CA LEU A 125 9.93 2.28 0.86
C LEU A 125 9.22 2.07 -0.48
N ASN A 126 7.93 1.74 -0.42
CA ASN A 126 7.08 1.69 -1.60
C ASN A 126 6.21 2.95 -1.62
N THR A 127 6.33 3.75 -2.66
CA THR A 127 5.63 5.03 -2.79
C THR A 127 4.85 5.10 -4.10
N LYS A 128 3.73 5.80 -4.05
CA LYS A 128 2.95 6.20 -5.21
C LYS A 128 3.09 7.70 -5.43
N ILE A 129 3.51 8.08 -6.61
CA ILE A 129 3.55 9.46 -7.08
C ILE A 129 2.37 9.66 -8.04
N SER A 130 1.48 10.58 -7.71
CA SER A 130 0.31 10.91 -8.48
C SER A 130 0.44 12.32 -9.04
N TYR A 131 0.61 12.43 -10.35
CA TYR A 131 0.53 13.70 -11.08
C TYR A 131 -0.94 13.96 -11.44
N GLN A 132 -1.50 15.06 -10.94
CA GLN A 132 -2.94 15.32 -10.97
C GLN A 132 -3.26 16.74 -11.46
N CYS A 133 -4.22 16.81 -12.38
CA CYS A 133 -4.91 18.00 -12.87
C CYS A 133 -6.24 17.50 -13.49
N ASP A 134 -6.58 17.93 -14.70
CA ASP A 134 -7.68 17.39 -15.51
C ASP A 134 -7.51 15.89 -15.81
N ARG A 135 -6.27 15.39 -15.72
CA ARG A 135 -5.91 13.98 -15.82
C ARG A 135 -5.09 13.56 -14.61
N LYS A 136 -5.13 12.26 -14.32
CA LYS A 136 -4.34 11.63 -13.25
C LYS A 136 -3.41 10.58 -13.82
N LYS A 137 -2.12 10.69 -13.48
CA LYS A 137 -1.09 9.68 -13.78
C LYS A 137 -0.47 9.21 -12.47
N ASP A 138 -0.63 7.92 -12.18
CA ASP A 138 -0.05 7.28 -11.00
C ASP A 138 1.18 6.46 -11.40
N ILE A 139 2.28 6.64 -10.67
CA ILE A 139 3.53 5.89 -10.83
C ILE A 139 3.91 5.28 -9.48
N LEU A 140 4.30 4.00 -9.50
CA LEU A 140 4.75 3.28 -8.31
C LEU A 140 6.28 3.17 -8.33
N PHE A 141 6.89 3.53 -7.21
CA PHE A 141 8.32 3.35 -6.99
C PHE A 141 8.56 2.47 -5.77
N SER A 142 9.53 1.57 -5.90
CA SER A 142 10.06 0.78 -4.80
C SER A 142 11.53 1.12 -4.64
N LEU A 143 11.88 1.72 -3.50
CA LEU A 143 13.23 2.17 -3.20
C LEU A 143 13.76 1.40 -2.00
N GLY A 144 15.00 0.94 -2.10
CA GLY A 144 15.76 0.34 -1.01
C GLY A 144 16.95 1.21 -0.66
N LEU A 145 17.18 1.46 0.62
CA LEU A 145 18.35 2.15 1.13
C LEU A 145 19.13 1.22 2.07
N ASN A 146 20.39 0.97 1.75
CA ASN A 146 21.29 0.27 2.67
C ASN A 146 21.63 1.19 3.85
N LEU A 147 21.28 0.77 5.07
CA LEU A 147 21.46 1.58 6.27
C LEU A 147 22.92 1.58 6.81
N ILE A 148 23.83 0.89 6.14
CA ILE A 148 25.27 0.91 6.42
C ILE A 148 26.00 1.74 5.36
N THR A 149 25.87 1.38 4.09
CA THR A 149 26.61 2.03 2.99
C THR A 149 25.95 3.31 2.50
N GLY A 150 24.65 3.46 2.72
CA GLY A 150 23.86 4.56 2.15
C GLY A 150 23.51 4.40 0.67
N GLU A 151 23.80 3.24 0.07
CA GLU A 151 23.44 2.90 -1.29
C GLU A 151 21.92 2.87 -1.47
N VAL A 152 21.42 3.48 -2.55
CA VAL A 152 20.01 3.46 -2.93
C VAL A 152 19.82 2.56 -4.14
N LYS A 153 18.87 1.64 -4.06
CA LYS A 153 18.49 0.73 -5.13
C LYS A 153 17.04 0.95 -5.53
N ASP A 154 16.79 1.03 -6.84
CA ASP A 154 15.46 1.07 -7.41
C ASP A 154 14.87 -0.35 -7.56
N GLN A 155 13.55 -0.41 -7.77
CA GLN A 155 12.80 -1.67 -7.91
C GLN A 155 13.10 -2.69 -6.81
N PHE A 156 13.33 -2.21 -5.59
CA PHE A 156 13.84 -3.04 -4.49
C PHE A 156 12.90 -4.20 -4.16
N HIS A 157 11.58 -3.97 -4.23
CA HIS A 157 10.58 -5.00 -4.03
C HIS A 157 10.73 -6.20 -4.98
N ASN A 158 11.08 -5.97 -6.25
CA ASN A 158 11.32 -7.07 -7.20
C ASN A 158 12.50 -7.95 -6.76
N SER A 159 13.54 -7.34 -6.17
CA SER A 159 14.65 -8.09 -5.60
C SER A 159 14.22 -8.91 -4.38
N LEU A 160 13.30 -8.40 -3.55
CA LEU A 160 12.77 -9.12 -2.39
C LEU A 160 11.91 -10.32 -2.77
N LEU A 161 11.16 -10.27 -3.87
CA LEU A 161 10.32 -11.40 -4.33
C LEU A 161 11.13 -12.67 -4.65
N SER A 162 12.40 -12.51 -5.00
CA SER A 162 13.32 -13.63 -5.26
C SER A 162 13.92 -14.27 -4.01
N LYS A 163 13.72 -13.68 -2.83
CA LYS A 163 14.35 -14.11 -1.57
C LYS A 163 13.33 -14.77 -0.65
N SER A 164 13.79 -15.75 0.11
CA SER A 164 13.01 -16.31 1.22
C SER A 164 13.18 -15.39 2.44
N LEU A 165 12.07 -14.91 3.01
CA LEU A 165 12.08 -13.94 4.11
C LEU A 165 11.29 -14.46 5.31
N THR A 166 11.83 -14.30 6.51
CA THR A 166 11.21 -14.74 7.77
C THR A 166 11.15 -13.59 8.79
N PRO A 167 10.14 -13.58 9.68
CA PRO A 167 10.04 -12.56 10.74
C PRO A 167 11.02 -12.80 11.89
N LYS A 168 11.55 -14.02 12.01
CA LYS A 168 12.57 -14.40 12.99
C LYS A 168 13.93 -14.50 12.32
N ILE A 169 14.97 -14.15 13.08
CA ILE A 169 16.37 -14.31 12.65
C ILE A 169 16.62 -15.82 12.48
N PRO A 170 17.03 -16.27 11.28
CA PRO A 170 17.36 -17.67 11.05
C PRO A 170 18.60 -18.11 11.84
N ASP A 171 18.73 -19.43 12.02
CA ASP A 171 19.90 -20.01 12.66
C ASP A 171 21.18 -19.66 11.89
N PHE A 172 22.30 -19.54 12.62
CA PHE A 172 23.61 -19.17 12.07
C PHE A 172 23.67 -17.81 11.34
N CYS A 173 22.70 -16.92 11.56
CA CYS A 173 22.71 -15.56 11.02
C CYS A 173 22.90 -14.52 12.14
N PHE A 174 23.59 -13.42 11.83
CA PHE A 174 23.69 -12.26 12.73
C PHE A 174 23.40 -10.97 11.97
N THR A 175 22.84 -9.99 12.68
CA THR A 175 22.46 -8.70 12.11
C THR A 175 23.56 -7.68 12.31
N LEU A 176 23.82 -6.89 11.27
CA LEU A 176 24.71 -5.72 11.39
C LEU A 176 23.93 -4.52 11.90
N SER A 177 24.57 -3.73 12.78
CA SER A 177 23.96 -2.51 13.30
C SER A 177 23.92 -1.42 12.22
N PRO A 178 22.78 -0.76 12.00
CA PRO A 178 22.68 0.32 11.03
C PRO A 178 23.51 1.53 11.49
N LEU A 179 24.28 2.12 10.59
CA LEU A 179 25.00 3.37 10.81
C LEU A 179 24.09 4.59 10.56
N ILE A 180 23.11 4.42 9.68
CA ILE A 180 22.11 5.42 9.32
C ILE A 180 20.82 5.10 10.06
N THR A 181 20.28 6.07 10.79
CA THR A 181 19.00 5.90 11.49
C THR A 181 17.85 5.82 10.47
N ILE A 182 16.76 5.14 10.84
CA ILE A 182 15.59 4.99 9.96
C ILE A 182 15.04 6.36 9.52
N ASN A 183 14.94 7.32 10.45
CA ASN A 183 14.46 8.67 10.13
C ASN A 183 15.39 9.41 9.14
N SER A 184 16.70 9.30 9.31
CA SER A 184 17.65 9.86 8.35
C SER A 184 17.56 9.17 7.00
N GLY A 185 17.37 7.85 7.00
CA GLY A 185 17.18 7.06 5.78
C GLY A 185 15.91 7.44 5.02
N LEU A 186 14.80 7.70 5.73
CA LEU A 186 13.56 8.20 5.14
C LEU A 186 13.78 9.57 4.48
N GLY A 187 14.47 10.50 5.15
CA GLY A 187 14.81 11.78 4.55
C GLY A 187 15.67 11.67 3.28
N ARG A 188 16.59 10.70 3.23
CA ARG A 188 17.35 10.40 2.01
C ARG A 188 16.46 9.88 0.88
N LEU A 189 15.56 8.94 1.19
CA LEU A 189 14.60 8.40 0.21
C LEU A 189 13.63 9.48 -0.27
N GLU A 190 13.18 10.37 0.61
CA GLU A 190 12.38 11.55 0.24
C GLU A 190 13.12 12.43 -0.77
N ASN A 191 14.40 12.74 -0.52
CA ASN A 191 15.21 13.52 -1.45
C ASN A 191 15.39 12.82 -2.80
N VAL A 192 15.53 11.49 -2.81
CA VAL A 192 15.56 10.70 -4.05
C VAL A 192 14.24 10.86 -4.81
N VAL A 193 13.10 10.72 -4.14
CA VAL A 193 11.77 10.92 -4.75
C VAL A 193 11.63 12.35 -5.30
N ARG A 194 12.07 13.37 -4.54
CA ARG A 194 12.07 14.77 -5.02
C ARG A 194 12.93 14.94 -6.26
N THR A 195 14.10 14.32 -6.30
CA THR A 195 15.01 14.38 -7.46
C THR A 195 14.38 13.72 -8.69
N ILE A 196 13.69 12.58 -8.52
CA ILE A 196 12.95 11.92 -9.59
C ILE A 196 11.86 12.86 -10.12
N ILE A 197 11.06 13.46 -9.23
CA ILE A 197 9.99 14.39 -9.62
C ILE A 197 10.54 15.59 -10.38
N LEU A 198 11.64 16.20 -9.91
CA LEU A 198 12.26 17.36 -10.57
C LEU A 198 12.90 17.02 -11.93
N GLY A 199 13.30 15.76 -12.13
CA GLY A 199 13.87 15.29 -13.40
C GLY A 199 12.83 14.84 -14.42
N ASP A 200 11.55 14.71 -14.02
CA ASP A 200 10.47 14.29 -14.91
C ASP A 200 10.05 15.40 -15.88
N ASN A 201 9.41 15.01 -16.98
CA ASN A 201 8.83 15.97 -17.92
C ASN A 201 7.54 16.59 -17.33
N HIS A 202 7.56 17.91 -17.14
CA HIS A 202 6.45 18.69 -16.59
C HIS A 202 5.51 19.33 -17.63
N GLN A 203 5.60 18.95 -18.91
CA GLN A 203 4.74 19.47 -19.98
C GLN A 203 3.25 19.36 -19.66
N TRP A 204 2.86 18.30 -18.92
CA TRP A 204 1.47 18.10 -18.50
C TRP A 204 0.92 19.27 -17.66
N ALA A 205 1.76 19.90 -16.83
CA ALA A 205 1.37 21.02 -15.99
C ALA A 205 1.24 22.31 -16.81
N GLU A 206 2.15 22.52 -17.76
CA GLU A 206 2.07 23.65 -18.70
C GLU A 206 0.81 23.57 -19.59
N ASP A 207 0.53 22.37 -20.11
CA ASP A 207 -0.65 22.11 -20.93
C ASP A 207 -1.94 22.35 -20.12
N ALA A 208 -1.98 21.90 -18.87
CA ALA A 208 -3.11 22.14 -17.96
C ALA A 208 -3.31 23.65 -17.70
N HIS A 209 -2.24 24.41 -17.47
CA HIS A 209 -2.34 25.87 -17.34
C HIS A 209 -2.83 26.56 -18.62
N SER A 210 -2.42 26.08 -19.80
CA SER A 210 -2.90 26.62 -21.07
C SER A 210 -4.41 26.39 -21.24
N ARG A 211 -4.89 25.18 -20.93
CA ARG A 211 -6.33 24.85 -20.97
C ARG A 211 -7.11 25.67 -19.96
N TRP A 212 -6.60 25.79 -18.73
CA TRP A 212 -7.24 26.60 -17.70
C TRP A 212 -7.42 28.06 -18.15
N LYS A 213 -6.40 28.67 -18.76
CA LYS A 213 -6.50 30.04 -19.29
C LYS A 213 -7.54 30.17 -20.40
N GLN A 214 -7.71 29.15 -21.24
CA GLN A 214 -8.71 29.15 -22.30
C GLN A 214 -10.13 29.09 -21.70
N ASP A 215 -10.36 28.18 -20.77
CA ASP A 215 -11.66 28.01 -20.11
C ASP A 215 -12.01 29.22 -19.24
N LEU A 216 -11.03 29.81 -18.56
CA LEU A 216 -11.23 31.03 -17.76
C LEU A 216 -11.60 32.22 -18.65
N ARG A 217 -10.98 32.38 -19.82
CA ARG A 217 -11.37 33.43 -20.79
C ARG A 217 -12.78 33.21 -21.33
N LEU A 218 -13.12 31.96 -21.61
CA LEU A 218 -14.47 31.60 -22.05
C LEU A 218 -15.50 31.96 -20.98
N LEU A 219 -15.20 31.61 -19.72
CA LEU A 219 -16.02 31.97 -18.56
C LEU A 219 -16.16 33.49 -18.45
N GLU A 220 -15.07 34.24 -18.50
CA GLU A 220 -15.09 35.71 -18.44
C GLU A 220 -15.98 36.33 -19.53
N THR A 221 -15.98 35.77 -20.74
CA THR A 221 -16.81 36.25 -21.86
C THR A 221 -18.31 36.12 -21.55
N PHE A 222 -18.74 35.07 -20.83
CA PHE A 222 -20.16 34.90 -20.45
C PHE A 222 -20.64 35.90 -19.39
N TYR A 223 -19.73 36.48 -18.61
CA TYR A 223 -20.05 37.39 -17.50
C TYR A 223 -19.52 38.82 -17.73
N GLU A 224 -19.04 39.15 -18.93
CA GLU A 224 -18.41 40.44 -19.25
C GLU A 224 -19.36 41.63 -19.06
N ASP A 225 -20.63 41.45 -19.44
CA ASP A 225 -21.67 42.50 -19.39
C ASP A 225 -22.30 42.69 -17.99
N LEU A 226 -21.89 41.89 -16.99
CA LEU A 226 -22.42 41.95 -15.64
C LEU A 226 -21.54 42.81 -14.73
N ASN A 227 -22.06 43.96 -14.31
CA ASN A 227 -21.36 44.86 -13.37
C ASN A 227 -21.05 44.19 -12.01
N GLU A 228 -21.92 43.31 -11.55
CA GLU A 228 -21.74 42.54 -10.32
C GLU A 228 -21.79 41.05 -10.66
N LYS A 229 -20.67 40.37 -10.40
CA LYS A 229 -20.52 38.95 -10.72
C LYS A 229 -21.32 38.12 -9.70
N PRO A 230 -22.21 37.22 -10.15
CA PRO A 230 -23.01 36.39 -9.26
C PRO A 230 -22.14 35.33 -8.55
N GLU A 231 -22.66 34.73 -7.49
CA GLU A 231 -21.98 33.67 -6.75
C GLU A 231 -21.57 32.48 -7.64
N SER A 232 -22.40 32.13 -8.63
CA SER A 232 -22.11 31.07 -9.60
C SER A 232 -20.80 31.27 -10.35
N TYR A 233 -20.42 32.51 -10.65
CA TYR A 233 -19.14 32.82 -11.29
C TYR A 233 -17.95 32.42 -10.41
N TYR A 234 -18.02 32.71 -9.11
CA TYR A 234 -16.93 32.38 -8.18
C TYR A 234 -16.83 30.88 -7.94
N LEU A 235 -17.98 30.19 -7.86
CA LEU A 235 -18.02 28.72 -7.78
C LEU A 235 -17.41 28.07 -9.03
N GLU A 236 -17.66 28.61 -10.22
CA GLU A 236 -17.07 28.09 -11.47
C GLU A 236 -15.56 28.38 -11.56
N ILE A 237 -15.09 29.54 -11.10
CA ILE A 237 -13.65 29.82 -10.99
C ILE A 237 -12.96 28.84 -10.04
N GLU A 238 -13.58 28.54 -8.89
CA GLU A 238 -13.06 27.57 -7.94
C GLU A 238 -13.05 26.15 -8.52
N ALA A 239 -14.12 25.75 -9.23
CA ALA A 239 -14.18 24.46 -9.92
C ALA A 239 -13.10 24.33 -11.01
N LEU A 240 -12.87 25.39 -11.80
CA LEU A 240 -11.79 25.43 -12.81
C LEU A 240 -10.41 25.30 -12.16
N LYS A 241 -10.21 25.96 -11.01
CA LYS A 241 -8.97 25.82 -10.24
C LYS A 241 -8.79 24.38 -9.76
N ASP A 242 -9.79 23.79 -9.12
CA ASP A 242 -9.69 22.42 -8.62
C ASP A 242 -9.45 21.40 -9.73
N GLN A 243 -10.02 21.64 -10.91
CA GLN A 243 -9.84 20.79 -12.08
C GLN A 243 -8.45 20.92 -12.69
N TYR A 244 -7.93 22.14 -12.89
CA TYR A 244 -6.72 22.34 -13.69
C TYR A 244 -5.44 22.60 -12.88
N GLU A 245 -5.54 22.95 -11.60
CA GLU A 245 -4.38 23.24 -10.75
C GLU A 245 -3.45 22.01 -10.66
N PRO A 246 -2.24 22.07 -11.23
CA PRO A 246 -1.33 20.94 -11.25
C PRO A 246 -0.85 20.61 -9.83
N LYS A 247 -1.09 19.38 -9.37
CA LYS A 247 -0.70 18.88 -8.06
C LYS A 247 0.06 17.57 -8.21
N ILE A 248 1.15 17.43 -7.44
CA ILE A 248 1.87 16.16 -7.33
C ILE A 248 1.70 15.66 -5.91
N ASN A 249 1.02 14.53 -5.77
CA ASN A 249 0.76 13.89 -4.50
C ASN A 249 1.70 12.69 -4.34
N VAL A 250 2.50 12.67 -3.29
CA VAL A 250 3.37 11.55 -2.94
C VAL A 250 2.77 10.84 -1.73
N ASN A 251 2.43 9.57 -1.90
CA ASN A 251 1.91 8.74 -0.82
C ASN A 251 2.84 7.55 -0.55
N ILE A 252 3.16 7.29 0.71
CA ILE A 252 3.87 6.08 1.11
C ILE A 252 2.82 4.98 1.25
N ILE A 253 2.97 3.89 0.47
CA ILE A 253 2.06 2.75 0.53
C ILE A 253 2.41 1.88 1.72
N ASN A 254 3.69 1.52 1.84
CA ASN A 254 4.24 0.77 2.95
C ASN A 254 5.76 0.91 2.97
N GLY A 255 6.36 0.46 4.06
CA GLY A 255 7.82 0.37 4.19
C GLY A 255 8.23 -0.84 5.01
N GLY A 256 9.52 -1.00 5.21
CA GLY A 256 10.01 -2.04 6.10
C GLY A 256 11.52 -2.06 6.20
N VAL A 257 12.02 -2.77 7.20
CA VAL A 257 13.45 -3.01 7.37
C VAL A 257 13.74 -4.47 7.07
N PHE A 258 14.57 -4.71 6.06
CA PHE A 258 14.92 -6.03 5.57
C PHE A 258 16.39 -6.28 5.86
N TYR A 259 16.68 -7.39 6.54
CA TYR A 259 18.05 -7.81 6.83
C TYR A 259 18.45 -8.86 5.81
N LEU A 260 19.26 -8.47 4.84
CA LEU A 260 19.59 -9.28 3.67
C LEU A 260 21.09 -9.60 3.64
N SER A 261 21.42 -10.80 3.19
CA SER A 261 22.80 -11.10 2.78
C SER A 261 23.18 -10.28 1.55
N GLU A 262 24.48 -10.09 1.31
CA GLU A 262 24.97 -9.26 0.20
C GLU A 262 24.27 -9.56 -1.12
N PHE A 263 23.81 -8.51 -1.79
CA PHE A 263 23.33 -8.61 -3.17
C PHE A 263 24.53 -8.95 -4.06
N HIS A 264 24.71 -10.24 -4.35
CA HIS A 264 25.59 -10.62 -5.45
C HIS A 264 24.95 -10.11 -6.75
N ASN A 265 25.51 -9.02 -7.28
CA ASN A 265 25.19 -8.53 -8.62
C ASN A 265 25.57 -9.63 -9.62
N TYR A 266 24.62 -10.50 -9.97
CA TYR A 266 24.72 -11.37 -11.13
C TYR A 266 24.57 -10.53 -12.41
N GLN A 267 25.51 -9.62 -12.66
CA GLN A 267 25.66 -8.91 -13.94
C GLN A 267 27.11 -8.86 -14.46
N ASN A 268 28.05 -9.63 -13.89
CA ASN A 268 29.40 -9.79 -14.44
C ASN A 268 29.78 -11.27 -14.70
N ARG A 269 28.93 -12.01 -15.40
CA ARG A 269 29.30 -13.27 -16.08
C ARG A 269 28.66 -13.37 -17.45
N ALA A 270 28.97 -12.40 -18.32
CA ALA A 270 28.94 -12.62 -19.75
C ALA A 270 30.02 -11.76 -20.37
N ILE A 271 30.83 -12.36 -21.24
CA ILE A 271 31.97 -11.81 -22.00
C ILE A 271 33.32 -11.98 -21.29
N SER A 272 33.75 -13.24 -21.26
CA SER A 272 35.15 -13.60 -21.55
C SER A 272 35.14 -15.02 -22.11
N ASN A 273 34.99 -15.10 -23.42
CA ASN A 273 35.65 -16.01 -24.36
C ASN A 273 35.18 -15.69 -25.78
#